data_AF-A0A5K0XDS1-F1
#
_entry.id   AF-A0A5K0XDS1-F1
#
_cell.length_a   1.000
_cell.length_b   1.000
_cell.length_c   1.000
_cell.angle_alpha   90.00
_cell.angle_beta   90.00
_cell.angle_gamma   90.00
#
_symmetry.space_group_name_H-M   'P 1'
#
loop_
_entity.id
_entity.type
_entity.pdbx_description
1 polymer ?
#
loop_
_entity_poly.entity_id
_entity_poly.type
_entity_poly.pdbx_seq_one_letter_code
_entity_poly.pdbx_strand_id
1 'polypeptide(L)'
;VIEHMEEEQACVFGNLVLSTFCPHILIVSTPNHEYNSILHRSSTEMNISTDEALEEIAQAQPYRFRNHDHKFEWTRLQFNQWAVDLASRHNYSVKISGVGGAADTEPGFASQIAVFQRKATKEAPKECSQEDMSLPYKVRWKWGVN
;
A
#
# COMPACT_ATOMS: atom_id res chain seq x y z
N VAL A 1 -1.49 -5.72 -1.54
CA VAL A 1 -0.73 -6.23 -2.70
C VAL A 1 0.73 -5.78 -2.68
N ILE A 2 1.03 -4.49 -2.56
CA ILE A 2 2.42 -3.99 -2.54
C ILE A 2 3.22 -4.55 -1.36
N GLU A 3 2.56 -4.86 -0.25
CA GLU A 3 3.12 -5.47 0.96
C GLU A 3 3.40 -6.99 0.83
N HIS A 4 2.99 -7.62 -0.27
CA HIS A 4 3.22 -9.05 -0.56
C HIS A 4 4.39 -9.28 -1.54
N MET A 5 5.11 -8.24 -1.90
CA MET A 5 6.34 -8.28 -2.69
C MET A 5 7.45 -7.61 -1.89
N GLU A 6 8.71 -7.83 -2.25
CA GLU A 6 9.82 -7.15 -1.58
C GLU A 6 9.69 -5.63 -1.71
N GLU A 7 10.22 -4.86 -0.76
CA GLU A 7 10.02 -3.40 -0.69
C GLU A 7 10.55 -2.69 -1.95
N GLU A 8 11.68 -3.15 -2.49
CA GLU A 8 12.24 -2.65 -3.74
C GLU A 8 11.32 -2.95 -4.94
N GLN A 9 10.66 -4.12 -4.93
CA GLN A 9 9.72 -4.51 -5.98
C GLN A 9 8.46 -3.63 -5.95
N ALA A 10 7.98 -3.24 -4.76
CA ALA A 10 6.89 -2.28 -4.63
C ALA A 10 7.25 -0.92 -5.26
N CYS A 11 8.51 -0.50 -5.13
CA CYS A 11 9.01 0.71 -5.76
C CYS A 11 9.12 0.57 -7.29
N VAL A 12 9.62 -0.55 -7.80
CA VAL A 12 9.65 -0.85 -9.25
C VAL A 12 8.24 -0.89 -9.82
N PHE A 13 7.30 -1.55 -9.13
CA PHE A 13 5.89 -1.61 -9.48
C PHE A 13 5.29 -0.20 -9.62
N GLY A 14 5.46 0.65 -8.62
CA GLY A 14 4.92 2.02 -8.64
C GLY A 14 5.45 2.82 -9.83
N ASN A 15 6.74 2.72 -10.12
CA ASN A 15 7.35 3.37 -11.28
C ASN A 15 6.72 2.88 -12.59
N LEU A 16 6.69 1.57 -12.79
CA LEU A 16 6.17 0.94 -14.02
C LEU A 16 4.69 1.30 -14.24
N VAL A 17 3.87 1.30 -13.18
CA VAL A 17 2.46 1.67 -13.28
C VAL A 17 2.28 3.11 -13.72
N LEU A 18 2.99 4.06 -13.10
CA LEU A 18 2.80 5.47 -13.42
C LEU A 18 3.48 5.89 -14.74
N SER A 19 4.57 5.22 -15.16
CA SER A 19 5.29 5.54 -16.39
C SER A 19 4.79 4.80 -17.63
N THR A 20 4.38 3.54 -17.49
CA THR A 20 4.07 2.67 -18.63
C THR A 20 2.57 2.56 -18.83
N PHE A 21 1.83 2.22 -17.78
CA PHE A 21 0.36 2.13 -17.86
C PHE A 21 -0.31 3.51 -17.81
N CYS A 22 0.35 4.50 -17.21
CA CYS A 22 -0.10 5.90 -17.17
C CYS A 22 -1.60 6.08 -16.81
N PRO A 23 -2.13 5.47 -15.74
CA PRO A 23 -3.57 5.54 -15.46
C PRO A 23 -4.02 6.97 -15.16
N HIS A 24 -5.29 7.32 -15.41
CA HIS A 24 -5.80 8.63 -14.97
C HIS A 24 -5.88 8.73 -13.44
N ILE A 25 -6.26 7.63 -12.79
CA ILE A 25 -6.36 7.47 -11.34
C ILE A 25 -5.73 6.12 -10.98
N LEU A 26 -4.87 6.11 -9.95
CA LEU A 26 -4.37 4.90 -9.30
C LEU A 26 -4.70 4.99 -7.81
N ILE A 27 -5.25 3.91 -7.24
CA ILE A 27 -5.52 3.80 -5.81
C ILE A 27 -4.66 2.66 -5.27
N VAL A 28 -3.83 2.99 -4.29
CA VAL A 28 -2.99 2.00 -3.58
C VAL A 28 -3.41 1.97 -2.13
N SER A 29 -3.62 0.77 -1.60
CA SER A 29 -3.87 0.55 -0.17
C SER A 29 -2.80 -0.37 0.42
N THR A 30 -2.41 -0.12 1.67
CA THR A 30 -1.50 -0.98 2.44
C THR A 30 -1.82 -0.89 3.94
N PRO A 31 -1.55 -1.92 4.76
CA PRO A 31 -1.69 -1.82 6.21
C PRO A 31 -0.92 -0.64 6.81
N ASN A 32 -1.47 -0.02 7.86
CA ASN A 32 -0.73 0.87 8.74
C ASN A 32 -0.05 0.07 9.85
N HIS A 33 1.28 0.00 9.83
CA HIS A 33 2.03 -0.72 10.86
C HIS A 33 1.77 -0.19 12.28
N GLU A 34 1.61 1.13 12.43
CA GLU A 34 1.38 1.77 13.73
C GLU A 34 0.09 1.29 14.39
N TYR A 35 -0.92 0.93 13.58
CA TYR A 35 -2.21 0.45 14.04
C TYR A 35 -2.17 -1.01 14.56
N ASN A 36 -1.11 -1.77 14.27
CA ASN A 36 -1.00 -3.17 14.71
C ASN A 36 -0.99 -3.31 16.24
N SER A 37 -0.47 -2.30 16.94
CA SER A 37 -0.47 -2.26 18.41
C SER A 37 -1.88 -2.41 18.99
N ILE A 38 -2.90 -1.79 18.37
CA ILE A 38 -4.30 -1.90 18.78
C ILE A 38 -4.85 -3.31 18.50
N LEU A 39 -4.58 -3.83 17.30
CA LEU A 39 -5.10 -5.13 16.88
C LEU A 39 -4.53 -6.26 17.75
N HIS A 40 -3.23 -6.23 18.02
CA HIS A 40 -2.58 -7.24 18.85
C HIS A 40 -3.02 -7.16 20.30
N ARG A 41 -3.18 -5.97 20.90
CA ARG A 41 -3.75 -5.83 22.26
C ARG A 41 -5.12 -6.48 22.37
N SER A 42 -6.02 -6.20 21.43
CA SER A 42 -7.36 -6.80 21.43
C SER A 42 -7.35 -8.32 21.32
N SER A 43 -6.33 -8.90 20.65
CA SER A 43 -6.19 -10.35 20.51
C SER A 43 -5.60 -11.02 21.75
N THR A 44 -4.76 -10.31 22.51
CA THR A 44 -4.09 -10.84 23.70
C THR A 44 -4.97 -10.75 24.95
N GLU A 45 -5.74 -9.67 25.11
CA GLU A 45 -6.71 -9.49 26.21
C GLU A 45 -7.80 -10.57 26.24
N MET A 46 -8.11 -11.19 25.10
CA MET A 46 -9.07 -12.29 24.98
C MET A 46 -8.50 -13.66 25.38
N ASN A 47 -7.17 -13.80 25.54
CA ASN A 47 -6.50 -15.09 25.71
C ASN A 47 -5.69 -15.23 27.00
N ILE A 48 -5.51 -14.16 27.79
CA ILE A 48 -4.62 -14.15 28.96
C ILE A 48 -5.27 -13.40 30.12
N SER A 49 -5.42 -14.06 31.27
CA SER A 49 -6.16 -13.58 32.44
C SER A 49 -5.28 -12.88 33.51
N THR A 50 -4.03 -12.56 33.21
CA THR A 50 -3.07 -12.00 34.18
C THR A 50 -2.16 -10.94 33.57
N ASP A 51 -2.08 -9.77 34.21
CA ASP A 51 -1.33 -8.60 33.74
C ASP A 51 0.18 -8.84 33.54
N GLU A 52 0.81 -9.73 34.33
CA GLU A 52 2.26 -10.00 34.26
C GLU A 52 2.67 -10.71 32.95
N ALA A 53 1.83 -11.62 32.44
CA ALA A 53 2.11 -12.34 31.18
C ALA A 53 1.91 -11.45 29.93
N LEU A 54 1.07 -10.42 30.04
CA LEU A 54 0.86 -9.44 28.97
C LEU A 54 2.11 -8.56 28.76
N GLU A 55 2.79 -8.18 29.84
CA GLU A 55 4.04 -7.40 29.79
C GLU A 55 5.21 -8.19 29.19
N GLU A 56 5.35 -9.47 29.55
CA GLU A 56 6.42 -10.34 29.07
C GLU A 56 6.26 -10.67 27.57
N ILE A 57 5.03 -10.90 27.10
CA ILE A 57 4.72 -11.13 25.67
C ILE A 57 4.86 -9.84 24.86
N ALA A 58 4.45 -8.69 25.41
CA ALA A 58 4.61 -7.39 24.77
C ALA A 58 6.09 -7.01 24.59
N GLN A 59 6.97 -7.46 25.48
CA GLN A 59 8.42 -7.23 25.41
C GLN A 59 9.14 -8.27 24.52
N ALA A 60 8.59 -9.47 24.35
CA ALA A 60 9.24 -10.58 23.64
C ALA A 60 8.90 -10.70 22.15
N GLN A 61 7.95 -9.93 21.60
CA GLN A 61 7.54 -10.05 20.20
C GLN A 61 7.64 -8.68 19.50
N PRO A 62 8.64 -8.45 18.62
CA PRO A 62 8.64 -7.24 17.80
C PRO A 62 7.39 -7.29 16.92
N TYR A 63 6.56 -6.24 17.01
CA TYR A 63 5.26 -6.10 16.35
C TYR A 63 5.10 -6.95 15.08
N ARG A 64 4.39 -8.08 15.23
CA ARG A 64 4.15 -9.03 14.15
C ARG A 64 3.38 -8.33 13.02
N PHE A 65 3.80 -8.50 11.77
CA PHE A 65 2.97 -8.12 10.63
C PHE A 65 1.60 -8.81 10.73
N ARG A 66 0.57 -8.16 10.20
CA ARG A 66 -0.81 -8.67 10.23
C ARG A 66 -0.97 -10.00 9.52
N ASN A 67 -0.07 -10.29 8.58
CA ASN A 67 -0.03 -11.52 7.83
C ASN A 67 1.42 -12.04 7.76
N HIS A 68 1.58 -13.36 7.84
CA HIS A 68 2.87 -14.03 7.75
C HIS A 68 3.52 -13.92 6.36
N ASP A 69 2.72 -13.64 5.33
CA ASP A 69 3.21 -13.46 3.97
C ASP A 69 3.55 -12.00 3.62
N HIS A 70 3.27 -11.04 4.51
CA HIS A 70 3.73 -9.66 4.29
C HIS A 70 5.26 -9.59 4.35
N LYS A 71 5.87 -8.91 3.39
CA LYS A 71 7.32 -8.68 3.33
C LYS A 71 7.71 -7.42 4.10
N PHE A 72 6.82 -6.44 4.14
CA PHE A 72 6.96 -5.22 4.93
C PHE A 72 5.57 -4.69 5.32
N GLU A 73 5.52 -3.84 6.34
CA GLU A 73 4.36 -3.00 6.62
C GLU A 73 4.85 -1.60 6.98
N TRP A 74 4.40 -0.61 6.22
CA TRP A 74 4.86 0.76 6.39
C TRP A 74 4.08 1.49 7.50
N THR A 75 4.81 2.35 8.20
CA THR A 75 4.26 3.43 9.02
C THR A 75 3.56 4.48 8.15
N ARG A 76 2.82 5.42 8.76
CA ARG A 76 2.21 6.55 8.06
C ARG A 76 3.25 7.41 7.36
N LEU A 77 4.39 7.63 8.04
CA LEU A 77 5.49 8.41 7.51
C LEU A 77 6.10 7.75 6.26
N GLN A 78 6.46 6.47 6.35
CA GLN A 78 7.07 5.72 5.25
C GLN A 78 6.17 5.66 4.02
N PHE A 79 4.88 5.33 4.21
CA PHE A 79 3.93 5.26 3.10
C PHE A 79 3.70 6.62 2.44
N ASN A 80 3.55 7.68 3.25
CA ASN A 80 3.39 9.04 2.73
C ASN A 80 4.63 9.50 1.94
N GLN A 81 5.84 9.25 2.46
CA GLN A 81 7.09 9.59 1.77
C GLN A 81 7.18 8.87 0.42
N TRP A 82 7.00 7.55 0.41
CA TRP A 82 7.01 6.76 -0.82
C TRP A 82 5.99 7.28 -1.84
N ALA A 83 4.77 7.57 -1.40
CA ALA A 83 3.70 8.01 -2.29
C ALA A 83 3.94 9.41 -2.86
N VAL A 84 4.42 10.36 -2.04
CA VAL A 84 4.74 11.73 -2.49
C VAL A 84 5.91 11.74 -3.46
N ASP A 85 6.97 10.97 -3.17
CA ASP A 85 8.14 10.85 -4.03
C ASP A 85 7.82 10.16 -5.35
N LEU A 86 6.93 9.17 -5.33
CA LEU A 86 6.46 8.53 -6.56
C LEU A 86 5.61 9.48 -7.40
N ALA A 87 4.68 10.22 -6.79
CA ALA A 87 3.81 11.15 -7.51
C ALA A 87 4.59 12.30 -8.16
N SER A 88 5.59 12.84 -7.45
CA SER A 88 6.42 13.95 -7.94
C SER A 88 7.22 13.57 -9.19
N ARG A 89 7.79 12.35 -9.22
CA ARG A 89 8.60 11.85 -10.34
C ARG A 89 7.82 11.58 -11.63
N HIS A 90 6.51 11.33 -11.54
CA HIS A 90 5.69 10.88 -12.67
C HIS A 90 4.59 11.87 -13.10
N ASN A 91 4.61 13.11 -12.59
CA ASN A 91 3.58 14.14 -12.86
C ASN A 91 2.17 13.75 -12.39
N TYR A 92 2.07 13.19 -11.19
CA TYR A 92 0.80 12.95 -10.49
C TYR A 92 0.67 13.90 -9.30
N SER A 93 -0.56 14.15 -8.88
CA SER A 93 -0.87 14.57 -7.50
C SER A 93 -1.22 13.34 -6.68
N VAL A 94 -0.97 13.37 -5.37
CA VAL A 94 -1.36 12.30 -4.46
C VAL A 94 -2.12 12.85 -3.27
N LYS A 95 -3.19 12.16 -2.87
CA LYS A 95 -3.92 12.40 -1.63
C LYS A 95 -3.84 11.15 -0.75
N ILE A 96 -3.37 11.33 0.49
CA ILE A 96 -3.35 10.26 1.50
C ILE A 96 -4.66 10.27 2.30
N SER A 97 -5.20 9.08 2.55
CA SER A 97 -6.37 8.82 3.38
C SER A 97 -6.28 7.38 3.91
N GLY A 98 -7.39 6.79 4.33
CA GLY A 98 -7.42 5.43 4.82
C GLY A 98 -8.80 4.97 5.28
N VAL A 99 -8.87 3.76 5.82
CA VAL A 99 -10.08 3.15 6.37
C VAL A 99 -9.80 2.50 7.73
N GLY A 100 -10.83 2.46 8.57
CA GLY A 100 -10.78 1.97 9.95
C GLY A 100 -10.06 2.96 10.88
N GLY A 101 -10.79 3.67 11.76
CA GLY A 101 -10.23 4.78 12.54
C GLY A 101 -10.40 6.14 11.86
N ALA A 102 -9.63 7.14 12.28
CA ALA A 102 -9.68 8.52 11.78
C ALA A 102 -8.27 9.11 11.65
N ALA A 103 -8.08 10.08 10.75
CA ALA A 103 -6.75 10.64 10.44
C ALA A 103 -6.14 11.44 11.61
N ASP A 104 -6.99 12.10 12.39
CA ASP A 104 -6.66 13.02 13.48
C ASP A 104 -6.61 12.34 14.86
N THR A 105 -6.86 11.02 14.90
CA THR A 105 -6.82 10.22 16.12
C THR A 105 -5.67 9.24 16.03
N GLU A 106 -4.79 9.20 17.01
CA GLU A 106 -3.70 8.21 17.06
C GLU A 106 -4.29 6.78 17.16
N PRO A 107 -3.82 5.80 16.37
CA PRO A 107 -2.65 5.77 15.46
C PRO A 107 -2.97 6.07 13.99
N GLY A 108 -4.09 6.71 13.70
CA GLY A 108 -4.57 7.01 12.37
C GLY A 108 -5.49 5.93 11.83
N PHE A 109 -5.50 5.77 10.51
CA PHE A 109 -6.26 4.70 9.87
C PHE A 109 -5.57 3.34 10.01
N ALA A 110 -6.37 2.28 10.08
CA ALA A 110 -5.91 0.89 10.12
C ALA A 110 -5.32 0.47 8.78
N SER A 111 -5.93 0.89 7.67
CA SER A 111 -5.37 0.73 6.33
C SER A 111 -5.17 2.10 5.72
N GLN A 112 -3.98 2.35 5.19
CA GLN A 112 -3.62 3.60 4.54
C GLN A 112 -3.95 3.51 3.05
N ILE A 113 -4.35 4.63 2.44
CA ILE A 113 -4.71 4.72 1.03
C ILE A 113 -4.03 5.94 0.42
N ALA A 114 -3.36 5.75 -0.73
CA ALA A 114 -2.85 6.80 -1.58
C ALA A 114 -3.65 6.84 -2.89
N VAL A 115 -4.27 7.98 -3.17
CA VAL A 115 -4.99 8.24 -4.42
C VAL A 115 -4.12 9.12 -5.29
N PHE A 116 -3.53 8.53 -6.33
CA PHE A 116 -2.76 9.24 -7.34
C PHE A 116 -3.70 9.68 -8.46
N GLN A 117 -3.58 10.93 -8.88
CA GLN A 117 -4.33 11.49 -10.00
C GLN A 117 -3.36 12.13 -10.99
N ARG A 118 -3.47 11.74 -12.26
CA ARG A 118 -2.59 12.25 -13.31
C ARG A 118 -2.87 13.73 -13.51
N LYS A 119 -1.85 14.58 -13.41
CA LYS A 119 -2.01 16.02 -13.66
C LYS A 119 -2.29 16.23 -15.14
N ALA A 120 -3.13 17.23 -15.45
CA ALA A 120 -3.40 17.60 -16.82
C ALA A 120 -2.08 18.04 -17.50
N THR A 121 -1.67 17.33 -18.54
CA THR A 121 -0.60 17.77 -19.44
C THR A 121 -1.23 18.57 -20.57
N LYS A 122 -0.57 19.66 -20.99
CA LYS A 122 -0.95 20.36 -22.24
C LYS A 122 -0.65 19.53 -23.49
N GLU A 123 0.19 18.51 -23.34
CA GLU A 123 0.55 17.57 -24.39
C GLU A 123 -0.38 16.35 -24.35
N ALA A 124 -0.79 15.91 -25.54
CA ALA A 124 -1.50 14.66 -25.72
C ALA A 124 -0.69 13.51 -25.09
N PRO A 125 -1.35 12.51 -24.48
CA PRO A 125 -0.64 11.34 -23.95
C PRO A 125 0.24 10.76 -25.07
N LYS A 126 1.54 10.62 -24.80
CA LYS A 126 2.42 9.85 -25.69
C LYS A 126 1.80 8.47 -25.85
N GLU A 127 1.35 8.15 -27.05
CA GLU A 127 0.96 6.78 -27.37
C GLU A 127 2.15 5.88 -27.02
N CYS A 128 1.87 4.81 -26.27
CA CYS A 128 2.87 3.82 -25.95
C CYS A 128 3.38 3.27 -27.29
N SER A 129 4.62 3.59 -27.66
CA SER A 129 5.26 3.10 -28.87
C SER A 129 5.13 1.58 -28.90
N GLN A 130 4.57 1.04 -29.98
CA GLN A 130 4.29 -0.40 -30.16
C GLN A 130 5.57 -1.24 -30.35
N GLU A 131 6.70 -0.83 -29.79
CA GLU A 131 7.95 -1.54 -29.94
C GLU A 131 8.07 -2.61 -28.86
N ASP A 132 7.89 -3.85 -29.31
CA ASP A 132 8.09 -5.12 -28.59
C ASP A 132 7.20 -5.36 -27.37
N MET A 133 5.88 -5.36 -27.59
CA MET A 133 4.90 -5.87 -26.62
C MET A 133 4.96 -7.40 -26.58
N SER A 134 6.01 -7.95 -25.96
CA SER A 134 5.84 -9.28 -25.36
C SER A 134 4.66 -9.15 -24.39
N LEU A 135 3.61 -9.94 -24.60
CA LEU A 135 2.47 -9.98 -23.69
C LEU A 135 2.78 -11.08 -22.67
N PRO A 136 3.42 -10.77 -21.52
CA PRO A 136 3.79 -11.79 -20.54
C PRO A 136 2.56 -12.43 -19.88
N TYR A 137 1.40 -11.76 -19.97
CA TYR A 137 0.17 -12.22 -19.35
C TYR A 137 -0.55 -13.26 -20.21
N LYS A 138 -0.84 -14.42 -19.61
CA LYS A 138 -1.68 -15.46 -20.20
C LYS A 138 -3.15 -15.20 -19.86
N VAL A 139 -3.97 -14.88 -20.87
CA VAL A 139 -5.43 -14.77 -20.70
C VAL A 139 -5.99 -16.10 -20.21
N ARG A 140 -6.55 -16.11 -18.99
CA ARG A 140 -7.19 -17.30 -18.40
C ARG A 140 -8.67 -17.39 -18.74
N TRP A 141 -9.32 -16.23 -18.89
CA TRP A 141 -10.73 -16.12 -19.23
C TRP A 141 -10.96 -14.79 -19.95
N LYS A 142 -11.77 -14.80 -21.00
CA LYS A 142 -12.20 -13.63 -21.75
C LYS A 142 -13.69 -13.76 -22.01
N TRP A 143 -14.43 -12.69 -21.71
CA TRP A 143 -15.83 -12.58 -22.01
C TRP A 143 -16.07 -11.29 -22.76
N GLY A 144 -16.89 -11.35 -23.81
CA GLY A 144 -17.27 -10.21 -24.63
C GLY A 144 -18.64 -10.47 -25.22
N VAL A 145 -19.39 -9.40 -25.41
CA VAL A 145 -20.63 -9.44 -26.19
C VAL A 145 -20.21 -9.46 -27.66
N ASN A 146 -20.66 -10.46 -28.43
CA ASN A 146 -20.46 -10.51 -29.88
C ASN A 146 -21.01 -9.26 -30.56
#